data_AF-A0A378B3P8-F1
#
_entry.id   AF-A0A378B3P8-F1
#
_cell.length_a   1.000
_cell.length_b   1.000
_cell.length_c   1.000
_cell.angle_alpha   90.00
_cell.angle_beta   90.00
_cell.angle_gamma   90.00
#
_symmetry.space_group_name_H-M   'P 1'
#
loop_
_entity.id
_entity.type
_entity.pdbx_description
1 polymer ?
#
loop_
_entity_poly.entity_id
_entity_poly.type
_entity_poly.pdbx_seq_one_letter_code
_entity_poly.pdbx_strand_id
1 'polypeptide(L)'
;MVVRPYLFHGPDRGSRYTLLFESFVISWLKISTTDAVRKQLRLSWNAVDNIMQRAVRRGLARRKAPQSARHLCVDEVAFKKGHQYVTVISDTQGQALELRDDRGVESLAGYLRNLGGPPG
;
A
#
# COMPACT_ATOMS: atom_id res chain seq x y z
N MET A 1 -0.81 -6.62 -1.16
CA MET A 1 0.37 -5.87 -1.65
C MET A 1 1.55 -6.82 -1.92
N VAL A 2 1.66 -7.37 -3.13
CA VAL A 2 2.81 -8.18 -3.52
C VAL A 2 3.94 -7.26 -3.97
N VAL A 3 4.84 -6.92 -3.05
CA VAL A 3 6.14 -6.32 -3.43
C VAL A 3 6.94 -7.42 -4.11
N ARG A 4 6.98 -7.41 -5.45
CA ARG A 4 7.85 -8.26 -6.26
C ARG A 4 9.30 -7.79 -6.06
N PRO A 5 10.22 -8.64 -5.57
CA PRO A 5 11.56 -8.21 -5.14
C PRO A 5 12.56 -7.90 -6.27
N TYR A 6 12.24 -8.11 -7.55
CA TYR A 6 13.27 -8.25 -8.60
C TYR A 6 13.19 -7.29 -9.81
N LEU A 7 12.48 -6.16 -9.72
CA LEU A 7 12.50 -5.14 -10.80
C LEU A 7 12.89 -3.77 -10.24
N PHE A 8 14.16 -3.41 -10.49
CA PHE A 8 14.85 -2.23 -9.97
C PHE A 8 14.31 -0.94 -10.60
N HIS A 9 13.71 -0.08 -9.77
CA HIS A 9 13.67 1.36 -9.99
C HIS A 9 14.75 1.96 -9.09
N GLY A 10 15.51 2.95 -9.57
CA GLY A 10 16.68 3.51 -8.86
C GLY A 10 16.36 4.06 -7.45
N PRO A 11 17.38 4.31 -6.62
CA PRO A 11 17.19 4.76 -5.24
C PRO A 11 16.43 6.09 -5.20
N ASP A 12 15.40 6.17 -4.35
CA ASP A 12 14.68 7.42 -4.10
C ASP A 12 15.66 8.45 -3.48
N ARG A 13 15.75 9.65 -4.07
CA ARG A 13 16.63 10.72 -3.57
C ARG A 13 16.33 10.99 -2.08
N GLY A 14 17.37 10.91 -1.24
CA GLY A 14 17.29 11.19 0.21
C GLY A 14 17.22 9.97 1.14
N SER A 15 17.28 8.73 0.64
CA SER A 15 17.46 7.57 1.51
C SER A 15 18.92 7.35 1.90
N ARG A 16 19.18 7.14 3.19
CA ARG A 16 20.48 6.68 3.72
C ARG A 16 20.67 5.16 3.63
N TYR A 17 19.68 4.44 3.10
CA TYR A 17 19.67 2.98 3.01
C TYR A 17 19.70 2.53 1.55
N THR A 18 20.37 1.41 1.29
CA THR A 18 20.38 0.80 -0.04
C THR A 18 19.03 0.16 -0.35
N LEU A 19 18.66 0.06 -1.63
CA LEU A 19 17.43 -0.60 -2.06
C LEU A 19 17.34 -2.06 -1.60
N LEU A 20 18.48 -2.75 -1.55
CA LEU A 20 18.55 -4.13 -1.06
C LEU A 20 18.16 -4.21 0.41
N PHE A 21 18.72 -3.31 1.24
CA PHE A 21 18.39 -3.25 2.66
C PHE A 21 16.92 -2.88 2.87
N GLU A 22 16.40 -1.90 2.14
CA GLU A 22 14.98 -1.55 2.22
C GLU A 22 14.08 -2.73 1.84
N SER A 23 14.44 -3.47 0.79
CA SER A 23 13.69 -4.66 0.37
C SER A 23 13.69 -5.76 1.43
N PHE A 24 14.84 -5.95 2.11
CA PHE A 24 14.96 -6.88 3.24
C PHE A 24 14.10 -6.45 4.45
N VAL A 25 14.07 -5.17 4.78
CA VAL A 25 13.19 -4.64 5.84
C VAL A 25 11.72 -4.90 5.48
N ILE A 26 11.33 -4.64 4.22
CA ILE A 26 9.96 -4.87 3.74
C ILE A 26 9.59 -6.37 3.76
N SER A 27 10.51 -7.29 3.47
CA SER A 27 10.21 -8.72 3.56
C SER A 27 9.92 -9.16 4.99
N TRP A 28 10.63 -8.63 5.98
CA TRP A 28 10.36 -8.88 7.39
C TRP A 28 9.03 -8.30 7.85
N LEU A 29 8.69 -7.08 7.42
CA LEU A 29 7.42 -6.43 7.77
C LEU A 29 6.18 -7.16 7.23
N LYS A 30 6.33 -8.03 6.22
CA LYS A 30 5.22 -8.86 5.73
C LYS A 30 4.86 -10.01 6.67
N ILE A 31 5.76 -10.40 7.56
CA ILE A 31 5.62 -11.60 8.41
C ILE A 31 5.81 -11.32 9.90
N SER A 32 5.99 -10.05 10.28
CA SER A 32 6.30 -9.65 11.65
C SER A 32 5.76 -8.25 11.95
N THR A 33 5.76 -7.88 13.23
CA THR A 33 5.29 -6.55 13.66
C THR A 33 6.36 -5.49 13.45
N THR A 34 5.93 -4.24 13.21
CA THR A 34 6.84 -3.09 13.04
C THR A 34 7.84 -2.94 14.19
N ASP A 35 7.40 -3.14 15.43
CA ASP A 35 8.29 -3.02 16.60
C ASP A 35 9.32 -4.15 16.68
N ALA A 36 8.94 -5.39 16.34
CA ALA A 36 9.87 -6.52 16.29
C ALA A 36 10.95 -6.29 15.23
N VAL A 37 10.58 -5.89 14.00
CA VAL A 37 11.53 -5.58 12.93
C VAL A 37 12.44 -4.42 13.32
N ARG A 38 11.88 -3.36 13.90
CA ARG A 38 12.62 -2.19 14.36
C ARG A 38 13.69 -2.55 15.39
N LYS A 39 13.32 -3.33 16.41
CA LYS A 39 14.24 -3.81 17.46
C LYS A 39 15.30 -4.74 16.88
N GLN A 40 14.91 -5.71 16.06
CA GLN A 40 15.81 -6.70 15.47
C GLN A 40 16.88 -6.04 14.57
N LEU A 41 16.47 -5.08 13.75
CA LEU A 41 17.35 -4.41 12.79
C LEU A 41 17.96 -3.11 13.34
N ARG A 42 17.71 -2.80 14.62
CA ARG A 42 18.18 -1.58 15.33
C ARG A 42 17.85 -0.29 14.58
N LEU A 43 16.65 -0.22 14.03
CA LEU A 43 16.15 0.95 13.31
C LEU A 43 15.39 1.89 14.26
N SER A 44 15.33 3.17 13.94
CA SER A 44 14.36 4.08 14.57
C SER A 44 12.97 3.85 13.98
N TRP A 45 11.93 4.26 14.68
CA TRP A 45 10.56 4.18 14.15
C TRP A 45 10.42 4.95 12.83
N ASN A 46 10.94 6.19 12.79
CA ASN A 46 10.99 7.02 11.57
C ASN A 46 11.76 6.35 10.43
N ALA A 47 12.80 5.57 10.72
CA ALA A 47 13.53 4.87 9.65
C ALA A 47 12.66 3.79 9.00
N VAL A 48 11.96 2.98 9.81
CA VAL A 48 11.06 1.93 9.29
C VAL A 48 9.88 2.54 8.55
N ASP A 49 9.25 3.59 9.10
CA ASP A 49 8.15 4.30 8.44
C ASP A 49 8.57 4.87 7.08
N ASN A 50 9.70 5.59 7.02
CA ASN A 50 10.20 6.13 5.76
C ASN A 50 10.52 5.04 4.72
N ILE A 51 11.01 3.88 5.14
CA ILE A 51 11.24 2.73 4.25
C ILE A 51 9.89 2.20 3.71
N MET A 52 8.87 2.07 4.57
CA MET A 52 7.52 1.67 4.16
C MET A 52 6.91 2.65 3.16
N GLN A 53 6.95 3.96 3.47
CA GLN A 53 6.40 5.01 2.60
C GLN A 53 7.05 5.00 1.21
N ARG A 54 8.38 4.86 1.15
CA ARG A 54 9.09 4.72 -0.14
C ARG A 54 8.71 3.44 -0.87
N ALA A 55 8.60 2.31 -0.17
CA ALA A 55 8.18 1.06 -0.79
C ALA A 55 6.76 1.13 -1.37
N VAL A 56 5.83 1.80 -0.67
CA VAL A 56 4.47 2.09 -1.15
C VAL A 56 4.54 2.99 -2.39
N ARG A 57 5.25 4.12 -2.33
CA ARG A 57 5.40 5.05 -3.47
C ARG A 57 5.93 4.34 -4.72
N ARG A 58 6.99 3.53 -4.57
CA ARG A 58 7.54 2.71 -5.66
C ARG A 58 6.53 1.66 -6.15
N GLY A 59 5.75 1.07 -5.24
CA GLY A 59 4.69 0.13 -5.57
C GLY A 59 3.57 0.78 -6.39
N LEU A 60 3.15 1.99 -6.03
CA LEU A 60 2.16 2.79 -6.73
C LEU A 60 2.67 3.21 -8.12
N ALA A 61 3.90 3.73 -8.21
CA ALA A 61 4.50 4.16 -9.47
C ALA A 61 4.66 3.03 -10.51
N ARG A 62 4.78 1.78 -10.05
CA ARG A 62 4.84 0.59 -10.93
C ARG A 62 3.48 0.12 -11.44
N ARG A 63 2.37 0.65 -10.91
CA ARG A 63 1.03 0.27 -11.38
C ARG A 63 0.85 0.80 -12.80
N LYS A 64 0.70 -0.10 -13.77
CA LYS A 64 0.08 0.25 -15.06
C LYS A 64 -1.39 0.58 -14.78
N ALA A 65 -1.97 1.49 -15.57
CA ALA A 65 -3.36 1.97 -15.44
C ALA A 65 -4.30 0.82 -15.05
N PRO A 66 -5.29 1.06 -14.17
CA PRO A 66 -6.11 0.00 -13.61
C PRO A 66 -6.62 -0.87 -14.74
N GLN A 67 -6.13 -2.11 -14.78
CA GLN A 67 -6.69 -3.14 -15.64
C GLN A 67 -8.18 -3.13 -15.32
N SER A 68 -9.05 -2.97 -16.31
CA SER A 68 -10.49 -2.85 -16.08
C SER A 68 -10.92 -3.97 -15.14
N ALA A 69 -11.14 -3.64 -13.87
CA ALA A 69 -11.41 -4.63 -12.87
C ALA A 69 -12.87 -4.99 -13.03
N ARG A 70 -13.14 -5.97 -13.92
CA ARG A 70 -14.48 -6.51 -14.15
C ARG A 70 -15.10 -6.99 -12.83
N HIS A 71 -14.24 -7.36 -11.88
CA HIS A 71 -14.59 -7.79 -10.54
C HIS A 71 -13.78 -7.00 -9.52
N LEU A 72 -14.48 -6.44 -8.54
CA LEU A 72 -13.91 -5.66 -7.43
C LEU A 72 -14.26 -6.35 -6.11
N CYS A 73 -13.32 -6.34 -5.19
CA CYS A 73 -13.52 -6.75 -3.79
C CYS A 73 -13.51 -5.49 -2.93
N VAL A 74 -14.53 -5.33 -2.08
CA VAL A 74 -14.65 -4.20 -1.15
C VAL A 74 -14.69 -4.75 0.27
N ASP A 75 -13.86 -4.21 1.14
CA ASP A 75 -13.79 -4.58 2.56
C ASP A 75 -13.78 -3.33 3.44
N GLU A 76 -14.24 -3.46 4.69
CA GLU A 76 -14.24 -2.38 5.68
C GLU A 76 -13.45 -2.80 6.92
N VAL A 77 -12.34 -2.11 7.19
CA VAL A 77 -11.45 -2.43 8.30
C VAL A 77 -11.55 -1.36 9.39
N ALA A 78 -11.98 -1.76 10.58
CA ALA A 78 -11.94 -0.91 11.76
C ALA A 78 -10.53 -0.91 12.36
N PHE A 79 -9.92 0.27 12.58
CA PHE A 79 -8.51 0.37 13.00
C PHE A 79 -8.26 1.10 14.33
N LYS A 80 -9.29 1.71 14.94
CA LYS A 80 -9.19 2.36 16.25
C LYS A 80 -10.50 2.28 17.03
N LYS A 81 -10.39 2.30 18.36
CA LYS A 81 -11.53 2.51 19.26
C LYS A 81 -12.25 3.81 18.88
N GLY A 82 -13.58 3.78 18.82
CA GLY A 82 -14.39 4.90 18.34
C GLY A 82 -14.82 4.79 16.87
N HIS A 83 -14.85 3.58 16.31
CA HIS A 83 -15.48 3.30 15.00
C HIS A 83 -14.85 4.08 13.84
N GLN A 84 -13.51 4.11 13.77
CA GLN A 84 -12.81 4.61 12.60
C GLN A 84 -12.59 3.46 11.61
N TYR A 85 -13.06 3.66 10.38
CA TYR A 85 -13.03 2.67 9.32
C TYR A 85 -12.18 3.16 8.14
N VAL A 86 -11.56 2.22 7.46
CA VAL A 86 -11.02 2.39 6.11
C VAL A 86 -11.76 1.42 5.19
N THR A 87 -12.33 1.94 4.10
CA THR A 87 -12.83 1.11 3.01
C THR A 87 -11.67 0.77 2.09
N VAL A 88 -11.44 -0.52 1.88
CA VAL A 88 -10.41 -1.06 0.99
C VAL A 88 -11.10 -1.58 -0.27
N ILE A 89 -10.75 -1.01 -1.41
CA ILE A 89 -11.19 -1.50 -2.72
C ILE A 89 -10.01 -2.23 -3.35
N SER A 90 -10.21 -3.46 -3.81
CA SER A 90 -9.17 -4.30 -4.41
C SER A 90 -9.66 -5.06 -5.62
N ASP A 91 -8.74 -5.57 -6.45
CA ASP A 91 -9.08 -6.56 -7.46
C ASP A 91 -9.19 -7.97 -6.86
N THR A 92 -9.59 -8.95 -7.68
CA THR A 92 -9.72 -10.35 -7.27
C THR A 92 -8.39 -11.03 -6.95
N GLN A 93 -7.25 -10.41 -7.27
CA GLN A 93 -5.91 -10.88 -6.90
C GLN A 93 -5.43 -10.27 -5.56
N GLY A 94 -6.27 -9.47 -4.88
CA GLY A 94 -5.93 -8.82 -3.62
C GLY A 94 -5.01 -7.61 -3.78
N GLN A 95 -4.95 -7.02 -4.98
CA GLN A 95 -4.29 -5.72 -5.18
C GLN A 95 -5.24 -4.61 -4.76
N ALA A 96 -4.90 -3.87 -3.71
CA ALA A 96 -5.62 -2.66 -3.32
C ALA A 96 -5.56 -1.61 -4.45
N LEU A 97 -6.73 -1.24 -4.97
CA LEU A 97 -6.93 -0.24 -6.01
C LEU A 97 -7.09 1.15 -5.38
N GLU A 98 -7.89 1.26 -4.31
CA GLU A 98 -8.18 2.51 -3.61
C GLU A 98 -8.32 2.23 -2.10
N LEU A 99 -7.92 3.21 -1.28
CA LEU A 99 -8.22 3.28 0.15
C LEU A 99 -8.97 4.58 0.41
N ARG A 100 -10.06 4.51 1.14
CA ARG A 100 -10.84 5.69 1.52
C ARG A 100 -11.05 5.70 3.03
N ASP A 101 -10.88 6.88 3.61
CA ASP A 101 -11.27 7.14 4.98
C ASP A 101 -12.80 7.17 5.07
N ASP A 102 -13.33 6.72 6.20
CA ASP A 102 -14.75 6.67 6.54
C ASP A 102 -15.53 5.51 5.88
N ARG A 103 -16.73 5.24 6.43
CA ARG A 103 -17.62 4.14 6.04
C ARG A 103 -18.57 4.53 4.90
N GLY A 104 -18.97 3.53 4.12
CA GLY A 104 -20.26 3.57 3.43
C GLY A 104 -20.28 3.87 1.94
N VAL A 105 -21.52 3.81 1.42
CA VAL A 105 -21.88 3.80 0.00
C VAL A 105 -21.34 5.00 -0.77
N GLU A 106 -21.21 6.18 -0.14
CA GLU A 106 -20.74 7.39 -0.84
C GLU A 106 -19.26 7.32 -1.25
N SER A 107 -18.43 6.73 -0.40
CA SER A 107 -17.01 6.53 -0.64
C SER A 107 -16.79 5.58 -1.84
N LEU A 108 -17.55 4.48 -1.88
CA LEU A 108 -17.54 3.52 -2.98
C LEU A 108 -18.17 4.11 -4.26
N ALA A 109 -19.28 4.84 -4.14
CA ALA A 109 -19.93 5.50 -5.27
C ALA A 109 -19.02 6.55 -5.93
N GLY A 110 -18.20 7.27 -5.16
CA GLY A 110 -17.17 8.17 -5.69
C GLY A 110 -16.13 7.45 -6.55
N TYR A 111 -15.64 6.30 -6.08
CA TYR A 111 -14.70 5.48 -6.85
C TYR A 111 -15.34 4.93 -8.14
N LEU A 112 -16.56 4.41 -8.06
CA LEU A 112 -17.28 3.88 -9.23
C LEU A 112 -17.59 4.97 -10.27
N ARG A 113 -17.91 6.20 -9.84
CA ARG A 113 -18.07 7.35 -10.76
C ARG A 113 -16.79 7.68 -11.52
N ASN A 114 -15.63 7.61 -10.86
CA ASN A 114 -14.33 7.84 -11.50
C ASN A 114 -13.96 6.74 -12.51
N LEU A 115 -14.51 5.53 -12.36
CA LEU A 115 -14.35 4.43 -13.33
C LEU A 115 -15.27 4.55 -14.56
N GLY A 116 -16.41 5.24 -14.43
CA GLY A 116 -17.43 5.37 -15.47
C GLY A 116 -17.25 6.56 -16.43
N GLY A 117 -16.22 7.39 -16.25
CA GLY A 117 -15.89 8.47 -17.18
C GLY A 117 -15.40 7.92 -18.53
N PRO A 118 -15.65 8.60 -19.66
CA PRO A 118 -15.28 8.08 -20.98
C PRO A 118 -13.77 7.84 -21.06
N PRO A 119 -13.31 6.77 -21.75
CA PRO A 119 -11.89 6.55 -21.97
C PRO A 119 -11.35 7.70 -22.83
N GLY A 120 -10.39 8.45 -22.28
CA GLY A 120 -9.55 9.37 -23.04
C GLY A 120 -8.48 8.63 -23.83
#